data_AF-M1BJ32-F1
#
_entry.id   AF-M1BJ32-F1
#
_cell.length_a   1.000
_cell.length_b   1.000
_cell.length_c   1.000
_cell.angle_alpha   90.00
_cell.angle_beta   90.00
_cell.angle_gamma   90.00
#
_symmetry.space_group_name_H-M   'P 1'
#
loop_
_entity.id
_entity.type
_entity.pdbx_description
1 polymer ?
#
loop_
_entity_poly.entity_id
_entity_poly.type
_entity_poly.pdbx_seq_one_letter_code
_entity_poly.pdbx_strand_id
1 'polypeptide(L)' 'MKHIEIDCHFVRNLCQQGLLRVSHVSSRDQLADLLTKPLPKAPFEALRSKIGISDRSTILRGHISDIS' A
#
# COMPACT_ATOMS: atom_id res chain seq x y z
N MET A 1 -23.76 -0.48 -6.55
CA MET A 1 -22.60 -0.35 -5.64
C MET A 1 -23.09 -0.04 -4.22
N LYS A 2 -23.76 -0.99 -3.53
CA LYS A 2 -24.30 -0.74 -2.18
C LYS A 2 -23.27 -0.91 -1.07
N HIS A 3 -22.24 -1.74 -1.28
CA HIS A 3 -21.25 -2.06 -0.25
C HIS A 3 -20.38 -0.87 0.14
N ILE A 4 -19.85 -0.12 -0.84
CA ILE A 4 -19.00 1.06 -0.59
C ILE A 4 -19.76 2.16 0.19
N GLU A 5 -21.04 2.34 -0.11
CA GLU A 5 -21.89 3.32 0.57
C GLU A 5 -22.13 2.93 2.03
N ILE A 6 -22.42 1.65 2.29
CA ILE A 6 -22.59 1.12 3.65
C ILE A 6 -21.31 1.28 4.48
N ASP A 7 -20.16 0.92 3.91
CA ASP A 7 -18.87 0.99 4.59
C ASP A 7 -18.50 2.44 4.96
N CYS A 8 -18.76 3.38 4.05
CA CYS A 8 -18.50 4.81 4.28
C CYS A 8 -19.39 5.37 5.41
N HIS A 9 -20.68 5.01 5.43
CA HIS A 9 -21.60 5.43 6.49
C HIS A 9 -21.20 4.85 7.85
N PHE A 10 -20.81 3.58 7.89
CA PHE A 10 -20.36 2.92 9.11
C PHE A 10 -19.13 3.62 9.71
N VAL A 11 -18.08 3.82 8.91
CA VAL A 11 -16.85 4.51 9.36
C VAL A 11 -17.15 5.94 9.82
N ARG A 12 -17.99 6.68 9.08
CA ARG A 12 -18.40 8.04 9.46
C ARG A 12 -19.10 8.08 10.81
N ASN A 13 -20.02 7.16 11.08
CA ASN A 13 -20.73 7.08 12.36
C ASN A 13 -19.75 6.82 13.52
N LEU A 14 -18.79 5.91 13.36
CA LEU A 14 -17.78 5.65 14.38
C LEU A 14 -16.91 6.87 14.66
N CYS A 15 -16.57 7.65 13.62
CA CYS A 15 -15.84 8.91 13.78
C CYS A 15 -16.66 9.96 14.54
N GLN A 16 -17.95 10.11 14.21
CA GLN A 16 -18.85 11.06 14.89
C GLN A 16 -19.08 10.70 16.36
N GLN A 17 -19.11 9.40 16.67
CA GLN A 17 -19.20 8.90 18.05
C GLN A 17 -17.87 9.01 18.81
N GLY A 18 -16.78 9.43 18.16
CA GLY A 18 -15.44 9.52 18.77
C GLY A 18 -14.76 8.17 19.02
N LEU A 19 -15.33 7.06 18.53
CA LEU A 19 -14.78 5.72 18.65
C LEU A 19 -13.64 5.47 17.65
N LEU A 20 -13.57 6.26 16.58
CA LEU A 20 -12.53 6.20 15.57
C LEU A 20 -11.97 7.59 15.27
N ARG A 21 -10.64 7.71 15.19
CA ARG A 21 -9.96 8.95 14.78
C ARG A 21 -9.28 8.76 13.44
N VAL A 22 -9.73 9.53 12.44
CA VAL A 22 -9.07 9.56 11.13
C VAL A 22 -7.87 10.50 11.20
N SER A 23 -6.74 10.04 10.69
CA SER A 23 -5.54 10.86 10.53
C SER A 23 -5.09 10.80 9.08
N HIS A 24 -4.64 11.94 8.57
CA HIS A 24 -4.15 12.03 7.20
C HIS A 24 -2.81 11.32 7.09
N VAL A 25 -2.70 10.43 6.11
CA VAL A 25 -1.43 9.81 5.70
C VAL A 25 -1.07 10.39 4.34
N SER A 26 0.18 10.87 4.20
CA SER A 26 0.64 11.40 2.92
C SER A 26 0.62 10.28 1.86
N SER A 27 0.35 10.61 0.59
CA SER A 27 0.37 9.59 -0.48
C SER A 27 1.74 8.91 -0.63
N ARG A 28 2.82 9.53 -0.17
CA ARG A 28 4.16 8.93 -0.16
C ARG A 28 4.32 7.84 0.91
N ASP A 29 3.45 7.83 1.90
CA ASP A 29 3.47 6.91 3.04
C ASP A 29 2.26 5.96 3.07
N GLN A 30 1.31 6.15 2.16
CA GLN A 30 0.12 5.31 2.03
C GLN A 30 0.45 3.99 1.30
N LEU A 31 1.01 3.01 2.02
CA LEU A 31 1.45 1.72 1.47
C LEU A 31 0.35 0.96 0.71
N ALA A 32 -0.92 1.12 1.09
CA ALA A 32 -2.05 0.49 0.41
C ALA A 32 -2.21 0.93 -1.06
N ASP A 33 -1.72 2.12 -1.43
CA ASP A 33 -1.78 2.61 -2.80
C ASP A 33 -1.01 1.71 -3.76
N LEU A 34 0.04 1.04 -3.28
CA LEU A 34 0.81 0.06 -4.05
C LEU A 34 -0.06 -1.09 -4.59
N LEU A 35 -1.07 -1.50 -3.81
CA LEU A 35 -1.91 -2.66 -4.12
C LEU A 35 -3.25 -2.30 -4.74
N THR A 36 -3.66 -1.03 -4.64
CA THR A 36 -5.02 -0.58 -4.99
C THR A 36 -5.07 0.41 -6.14
N LYS A 37 -3.92 0.99 -6.54
CA LYS A 37 -3.85 2.02 -7.58
C LYS A 37 -2.79 1.70 -8.64
N PRO A 38 -3.03 2.05 -9.91
CA PRO A 38 -1.97 2.10 -10.91
C PRO A 38 -1.07 3.33 -10.64
N LEU A 39 0.12 3.10 -10.09
CA LEU A 39 1.07 4.16 -9.74
C LEU A 39 2.18 4.33 -10.80
N PRO A 40 2.68 5.56 -11.03
CA PRO A 40 3.92 5.76 -11.79
C PRO A 40 5.10 5.04 -11.14
N LYS A 41 6.14 4.72 -11.94
CA LYS A 41 7.28 3.91 -11.48
C LYS A 41 7.95 4.43 -10.20
N ALA A 42 8.20 5.74 -10.10
CA ALA A 42 8.90 6.32 -8.95
C ALA A 42 8.16 6.10 -7.61
N PRO A 43 6.88 6.49 -7.45
CA PRO A 43 6.12 6.19 -6.22
C PRO A 43 5.90 4.69 -6.01
N PHE A 44 5.74 3.90 -7.08
CA PHE A 44 5.64 2.45 -6.97
C PHE A 44 6.89 1.83 -6.33
N GLU A 45 8.08 2.12 -6.83
CA GLU A 45 9.35 1.61 -6.28
C GLU A 45 9.59 2.09 -4.85
N ALA A 46 9.23 3.35 -4.54
CA ALA A 46 9.35 3.88 -3.18
C ALA A 46 8.46 3.13 -2.18
N LEU A 47 7.19 2.86 -2.53
CA LEU A 47 6.28 2.08 -1.67
C LEU A 47 6.66 0.59 -1.62
N ARG A 48 7.11 0.02 -2.75
CA ARG A 48 7.59 -1.37 -2.86
C ARG A 48 8.77 -1.63 -1.94
N SER A 49 9.75 -0.72 -1.91
CA SER A 49 10.90 -0.83 -1.02
C SER A 49 10.50 -0.71 0.46
N LYS A 50 9.53 0.14 0.81
CA LYS A 50 9.04 0.29 2.19
C LYS A 50 8.40 -0.97 2.75
N ILE A 51 7.83 -1.84 1.90
CA ILE A 51 7.28 -3.14 2.33
C ILE A 51 8.31 -4.29 2.24
N GLY A 52 9.58 -3.98 1.99
CA GLY A 52 10.68 -4.95 2.00
C GLY A 52 10.87 -5.71 0.68
N ILE A 53 10.14 -5.36 -0.38
CA ILE A 53 10.39 -5.94 -1.70
C ILE A 53 11.54 -5.16 -2.34
N SER A 54 12.65 -5.84 -2.58
CA SER A 54 13.83 -5.27 -3.24
C SER A 54 14.40 -6.27 -4.24
N ASP A 55 15.07 -5.78 -5.28
CA ASP A 55 15.69 -6.61 -6.31
C ASP A 55 17.02 -7.25 -5.84
N ARG A 56 17.32 -7.20 -4.53
CA ARG A 56 18.50 -7.90 -4.00
C ARG A 56 18.32 -9.40 -4.21
N SER A 57 19.43 -10.04 -4.57
CA SER A 57 19.55 -11.50 -4.66
C SER A 57 18.99 -12.12 -3.39
N THR A 58 17.85 -12.78 -3.51
CA THR A 58 17.27 -13.53 -2.40
C THR A 58 18.28 -14.64 -2.05
N ILE A 59 18.50 -14.86 -0.76
CA ILE A 59 19.33 -16.00 -0.28
C ILE A 59 18.73 -17.37 -0.67
N LEU A 60 17.52 -17.37 -1.24
CA LEU A 60 16.87 -18.52 -1.83
C LEU A 60 17.41 -18.73 -3.23
N ARG A 61 18.18 -19.81 -3.39
CA ARG A 61 18.87 -20.23 -4.62
C ARG A 61 17.99 -20.11 -5.86
N GLY A 62 18.25 -19.08 -6.64
CA GLY A 62 17.76 -18.88 -8.00
C GLY A 62 18.41 -17.69 -8.69
N HIS A 63 19.56 -17.22 -8.18
CA HIS A 63 20.33 -16.18 -8.84
C HIS A 63 21.06 -16.81 -10.03
N ILE A 64 20.42 -16.77 -11.20
CA ILE A 64 21.10 -16.99 -12.48
C ILE A 64 21.85 -15.69 -12.74
N SER A 65 23.09 -15.60 -12.26
CA SER A 65 24.04 -14.64 -12.79
C SER A 65 24.28 -15.04 -14.25
N ASP A 66 23.91 -14.16 -15.18
CA ASP A 66 24.12 -14.35 -16.61
C ASP A 66 25.54 -14.84 -16.88
N ILE A 67 25.63 -16.03 -17.48
CA ILE A 67 26.90 -16.61 -17.93
C ILE A 67 27.31 -15.80 -19.15
N SER A 68 28.31 -14.93 -18.98
CA SER A 68 29.12 -14.41 -20.07
C SER A 68 30.37 -15.25 -20.27
#